data_AF-A0A536RAL9-F1
#
_entry.id   AF-A0A536RAL9-F1
#
_cell.length_a   1.000
_cell.length_b   1.000
_cell.length_c   1.000
_cell.angle_alpha   90.00
_cell.angle_beta   90.00
_cell.angle_gamma   90.00
#
_symmetry.space_group_name_H-M   'P 1'
#
loop_
_entity.id
_entity.type
_entity.pdbx_description
1 polymer ?
#
loop_
_entity_poly.entity_id
_entity_poly.type
_entity_poly.pdbx_seq_one_letter_code
_entity_poly.pdbx_strand_id
1 'polypeptide(L)'
;MSIGGGSSSAEARTDRFPAIATSSAHARGRPQARGKFVFAGDEKVYVRGVVYGAFRPDANGREYQDVAAIERDFALMHANGLNALRIPHTMPPRSVLDAARRHGLWVMAGLSAEQYI
;
A
#
# COMPACT_ATOMS: atom_id res chain seq x y z
N MET A 1 2.87 2.78 58.35
CA MET A 1 1.69 3.66 58.22
C MET A 1 2.01 4.75 57.20
N SER A 2 1.04 5.05 56.33
CA SER A 2 1.04 6.00 55.21
C SER A 2 1.75 5.62 53.90
N ILE A 3 0.88 5.16 53.02
CA ILE A 3 0.91 5.08 51.56
C ILE A 3 0.68 6.47 50.95
N GLY A 4 1.46 6.84 49.93
CA GLY A 4 1.13 7.90 48.97
C GLY A 4 1.73 7.43 47.64
N GLY A 5 0.95 7.06 46.61
CA GLY A 5 -0.21 7.79 46.10
C GLY A 5 0.22 8.72 44.97
N GLY A 6 1.07 8.25 44.05
CA GLY A 6 1.42 8.95 42.81
C GLY A 6 0.76 8.25 41.63
N SER A 7 -0.45 8.66 41.31
CA SER A 7 -1.14 8.32 40.06
C SER A 7 -0.36 8.91 38.88
N SER A 8 0.55 8.13 38.29
CA SER A 8 1.04 8.43 36.94
C SER A 8 0.02 7.86 35.96
N SER A 9 -0.86 8.76 35.51
CA SER A 9 -1.85 8.54 34.48
C SER A 9 -1.17 7.88 33.27
N ALA A 10 -1.47 6.60 33.07
CA ALA A 10 -1.18 5.90 31.84
C ALA A 10 -1.95 6.60 30.71
N GLU A 11 -1.30 7.53 30.02
CA GLU A 11 -1.79 8.08 28.77
C GLU A 11 -2.05 6.90 27.83
N ALA A 12 -3.33 6.60 27.67
CA ALA A 12 -3.84 5.65 26.72
C ALA A 12 -3.33 6.05 25.34
N ARG A 13 -2.33 5.32 24.85
CA ARG A 13 -1.78 5.42 23.51
C ARG A 13 -2.77 4.82 22.50
N THR A 14 -3.95 5.43 22.43
CA THR A 14 -5.04 5.18 21.50
C THR A 14 -5.01 6.36 20.54
N ASP A 15 -4.34 6.25 19.40
CA ASP A 15 -4.94 5.79 18.16
C ASP A 15 -3.78 5.39 17.23
N ARG A 16 -3.57 4.08 16.99
CA ARG A 16 -2.26 3.65 16.49
C ARG A 16 -2.07 3.78 14.98
N PHE A 17 -3.13 4.01 14.21
CA PHE A 17 -3.03 4.30 12.78
C PHE A 17 -4.26 5.09 12.33
N PRO A 18 -4.10 6.24 11.67
CA PRO A 18 -5.24 6.94 11.11
C PRO A 18 -5.99 6.00 10.16
N ALA A 19 -7.32 6.00 10.26
CA ALA A 19 -8.18 5.38 9.27
C ALA A 19 -7.71 5.84 7.88
N ILE A 20 -7.72 4.94 6.89
CA ILE A 20 -7.43 5.36 5.52
C ILE A 20 -8.55 6.30 5.14
N ALA A 21 -8.27 7.60 5.21
CA ALA A 21 -9.13 8.57 4.58
C ALA A 21 -9.26 8.12 3.13
N THR A 22 -10.51 8.04 2.65
CA THR A 22 -10.84 7.74 1.26
C THR A 22 -10.42 8.93 0.38
N SER A 23 -9.13 9.27 0.40
CA SER A 23 -8.54 10.26 -0.49
C SER A 23 -8.35 9.59 -1.83
N SER A 24 -8.97 10.20 -2.84
CA SER A 24 -8.84 9.75 -4.22
C SER A 24 -7.35 9.65 -4.57
N ALA A 25 -6.97 8.62 -5.33
CA ALA A 25 -5.58 8.42 -5.72
C ALA A 25 -5.00 9.63 -6.47
N HIS A 26 -5.87 10.44 -7.10
CA HIS A 26 -5.51 11.65 -7.83
C HIS A 26 -5.20 12.85 -6.93
N ALA A 27 -5.74 12.91 -5.71
CA ALA A 27 -5.51 14.02 -4.80
C ALA A 27 -4.18 13.91 -4.03
N ARG A 28 -3.51 12.75 -4.08
CA ARG A 28 -2.29 12.52 -3.30
C ARG A 28 -1.11 13.14 -4.03
N GLY A 29 -0.43 14.07 -3.37
CA GLY A 29 0.81 14.65 -3.87
C GLY A 29 1.89 13.58 -4.13
N ARG A 30 2.89 13.93 -4.94
CA ARG A 30 4.01 13.04 -5.24
C ARG A 30 4.67 12.54 -3.93
N PRO A 31 4.91 11.24 -3.76
CA PRO A 31 5.65 10.72 -2.61
C PRO A 31 7.03 11.35 -2.48
N GLN A 32 7.37 11.78 -1.26
CA GLN A 32 8.64 12.40 -0.92
C GLN A 32 9.21 11.75 0.34
N ALA A 33 10.52 11.50 0.36
CA ALA A 33 11.24 11.13 1.56
C ALA A 33 11.49 12.39 2.41
N ARG A 34 10.98 12.41 3.65
CA ARG A 34 11.29 13.43 4.66
C ARG A 34 11.97 12.73 5.83
N GLY A 35 13.31 12.73 5.80
CA GLY A 35 14.13 11.94 6.72
C GLY A 35 13.86 10.44 6.55
N LYS A 36 13.40 9.76 7.60
CA LYS A 36 13.09 8.32 7.59
C LYS A 36 11.66 7.97 7.19
N PHE A 37 10.84 8.95 6.81
CA PHE A 37 9.42 8.77 6.55
C PHE A 37 9.05 9.18 5.12
N VAL A 38 7.97 8.60 4.60
CA VAL A 38 7.40 8.96 3.30
C VAL A 38 6.18 9.86 3.51
N PHE A 39 6.07 10.92 2.71
CA PHE A 39 4.97 11.87 2.71
C PHE A 39 4.38 12.03 1.32
N ALA A 40 3.08 12.28 1.23
CA ALA A 40 2.39 12.67 0.01
C ALA A 40 1.69 14.02 0.26
N GLY A 41 2.22 15.10 -0.30
CA GLY A 41 1.86 16.45 0.15
C GLY A 41 2.29 16.68 1.60
N ASP A 42 1.35 17.03 2.47
CA ASP A 42 1.59 17.25 3.90
C ASP A 42 1.22 16.04 4.77
N GLU A 43 0.66 14.99 4.17
CA GLU A 43 0.27 13.78 4.87
C GLU A 43 1.41 12.77 4.94
N LYS A 44 1.67 12.26 6.14
CA LYS A 44 2.60 11.15 6.35
C LYS A 44 1.96 9.84 5.85
N VAL A 45 2.62 9.16 4.93
CA VAL A 45 2.16 7.89 4.37
C VAL A 45 2.65 6.73 5.23
N TYR A 46 1.72 6.07 5.91
CA TYR A 46 1.97 4.78 6.56
C TYR A 46 1.70 3.65 5.56
N VAL A 47 2.76 3.03 5.04
CA VAL A 47 2.66 1.97 4.04
C VAL A 47 2.10 0.69 4.68
N ARG A 48 0.94 0.26 4.20
CA ARG A 48 0.29 -1.02 4.49
C ARG A 48 0.26 -1.82 3.21
N GLY A 49 1.43 -2.38 2.90
CA GLY A 49 1.70 -3.03 1.64
C GLY A 49 1.45 -4.53 1.67
N VAL A 50 0.95 -5.06 0.57
CA VAL A 50 0.97 -6.50 0.28
C VAL A 50 1.76 -6.78 -0.99
N VAL A 51 2.30 -7.98 -1.09
CA VAL A 51 2.90 -8.47 -2.33
C VAL A 51 1.76 -8.98 -3.23
N TYR A 52 1.71 -8.53 -4.48
CA TYR A 52 0.74 -8.96 -5.47
C TYR A 52 1.49 -9.53 -6.68
N GLY A 53 1.47 -10.86 -6.83
CA GLY A 53 2.35 -11.64 -7.71
C GLY A 53 3.34 -12.51 -6.90
N ALA A 54 4.17 -13.36 -7.50
CA ALA A 54 4.25 -13.82 -8.89
C ALA A 54 3.21 -14.92 -9.14
N PHE A 55 2.22 -14.62 -9.98
CA PHE A 55 1.18 -15.59 -10.29
C PHE A 55 1.68 -16.57 -11.35
N ARG A 56 1.10 -17.78 -11.41
CA ARG A 56 1.41 -18.72 -12.48
C ARG A 56 1.06 -18.08 -13.83
N PRO A 57 2.01 -17.93 -14.77
CA PRO A 57 1.72 -17.36 -16.08
C PRO A 57 0.79 -18.29 -16.88
N ASP A 58 -0.02 -17.69 -17.75
CA ASP A 58 -0.85 -18.41 -18.72
C ASP A 58 -0.02 -18.98 -19.88
N ALA A 59 -0.70 -19.61 -20.84
CA ALA A 59 -0.08 -20.16 -22.05
C ALA A 59 0.65 -19.10 -22.91
N ASN A 60 0.39 -17.81 -22.70
CA ASN A 60 1.02 -16.68 -23.37
C ASN A 60 2.06 -15.96 -22.48
N GLY A 61 2.46 -16.54 -21.34
CA GLY A 61 3.43 -15.95 -20.42
C GLY A 61 2.89 -14.78 -19.58
N ARG A 62 1.56 -14.57 -19.52
CA ARG A 62 0.94 -13.45 -18.82
C ARG A 62 0.51 -13.87 -17.42
N GLU A 63 1.05 -13.19 -16.41
CA GLU A 63 0.68 -13.42 -15.01
C GLU A 63 -0.59 -12.66 -14.58
N TYR A 64 -0.92 -11.56 -15.27
CA TYR A 64 -2.01 -10.63 -14.91
C TYR A 64 -3.04 -10.55 -16.05
N GLN A 65 -3.89 -11.56 -16.14
CA GLN A 65 -4.79 -11.79 -17.27
C GLN A 65 -6.25 -11.36 -17.00
N ASP A 66 -6.74 -11.56 -15.77
CA ASP A 66 -8.13 -11.26 -15.42
C ASP A 66 -8.24 -9.88 -14.77
N VAL A 67 -8.54 -8.88 -15.58
CA VAL A 67 -8.77 -7.50 -15.12
C VAL A 67 -9.90 -7.44 -14.10
N ALA A 68 -10.95 -8.26 -14.24
CA ALA A 68 -12.06 -8.26 -13.30
C ALA A 68 -11.66 -8.85 -11.94
N ALA A 69 -10.80 -9.88 -11.91
CA ALA A 69 -10.21 -10.38 -10.68
C ALA A 69 -9.31 -9.32 -10.02
N ILE A 70 -8.42 -8.68 -10.79
CA ILE A 70 -7.53 -7.63 -10.29
C ILE A 70 -8.33 -6.48 -9.66
N GLU A 71 -9.40 -6.04 -10.32
CA GLU A 71 -10.30 -5.00 -9.80
C GLU A 71 -10.97 -5.42 -8.48
N ARG A 72 -11.45 -6.67 -8.39
CA ARG A 72 -12.04 -7.20 -7.14
C ARG A 72 -11.01 -7.29 -6.02
N ASP A 73 -9.83 -7.81 -6.31
CA ASP A 73 -8.75 -7.94 -5.34
C ASP A 73 -8.36 -6.57 -4.78
N PHE A 74 -8.23 -5.56 -5.64
CA PHE A 74 -7.87 -4.20 -5.23
C PHE A 74 -8.97 -3.51 -4.43
N ALA A 75 -10.23 -3.72 -4.79
CA ALA A 75 -11.36 -3.25 -4.00
C ALA A 75 -11.35 -3.88 -2.60
N LEU A 76 -11.10 -5.19 -2.50
CA LEU A 76 -10.98 -5.90 -1.22
C LEU A 76 -9.78 -5.41 -0.41
N MET A 77 -8.63 -5.17 -1.05
CA MET A 77 -7.45 -4.62 -0.39
C MET A 77 -7.76 -3.26 0.23
N HIS A 78 -8.38 -2.36 -0.54
CA HIS A 78 -8.79 -1.05 -0.06
C HIS A 78 -9.77 -1.18 1.12
N ALA A 79 -10.80 -2.02 1.00
CA ALA A 79 -11.80 -2.25 2.04
C ALA A 79 -11.19 -2.83 3.34
N ASN A 80 -10.14 -3.63 3.23
CA ASN A 80 -9.39 -4.18 4.37
C ASN A 80 -8.30 -3.24 4.90
N GLY A 81 -8.22 -2.01 4.39
CA GLY A 81 -7.27 -1.02 4.87
C GLY A 81 -5.82 -1.27 4.43
N LEU A 82 -5.62 -1.91 3.27
CA LEU A 82 -4.34 -1.92 2.57
C LEU A 82 -4.26 -0.71 1.65
N ASN A 83 -3.06 -0.16 1.48
CA ASN A 83 -2.86 1.02 0.63
C ASN A 83 -1.71 0.89 -0.35
N ALA A 84 -0.97 -0.22 -0.34
CA ALA A 84 0.18 -0.37 -1.21
C ALA A 84 0.31 -1.80 -1.75
N LEU A 85 0.86 -1.91 -2.94
CA LEU A 85 1.18 -3.14 -3.64
C LEU A 85 2.68 -3.18 -3.89
N ARG A 86 3.31 -4.34 -3.69
CA ARG A 86 4.63 -4.65 -4.23
C ARG A 86 4.48 -5.68 -5.34
N ILE A 87 5.02 -5.37 -6.51
CA ILE A 87 5.05 -6.30 -7.64
C ILE A 87 6.49 -6.80 -7.78
N PRO A 88 6.75 -8.09 -7.50
CA PRO A 88 8.09 -8.53 -7.13
C PRO A 88 9.05 -8.72 -8.32
N HIS A 89 8.60 -9.26 -9.46
CA HIS A 89 9.51 -9.73 -10.52
C HIS A 89 9.10 -9.43 -11.95
N THR A 90 7.99 -8.73 -12.17
CA THR A 90 7.51 -8.46 -13.53
C THR A 90 7.21 -6.98 -13.64
N MET A 91 7.61 -6.37 -14.75
CA MET A 91 7.17 -5.02 -15.07
C MET A 91 5.64 -5.02 -15.12
N PRO A 92 4.96 -4.30 -14.21
CA PRO A 92 3.52 -4.42 -14.10
C PRO A 92 2.85 -3.90 -15.37
N PRO A 93 1.89 -4.65 -15.94
CA PRO A 93 1.11 -4.17 -17.06
C PRO A 93 0.40 -2.85 -16.72
N ARG A 94 0.23 -1.97 -17.71
CA ARG A 94 -0.46 -0.68 -17.51
C ARG A 94 -1.87 -0.85 -16.92
N SER A 95 -2.58 -1.91 -17.29
CA SER A 95 -3.90 -2.25 -16.75
C SER A 95 -3.90 -2.43 -15.23
N VAL A 96 -2.86 -3.04 -14.68
CA VAL A 96 -2.68 -3.23 -13.22
C VAL A 96 -2.43 -1.87 -12.55
N LEU A 97 -1.58 -1.03 -13.15
CA LEU A 97 -1.30 0.31 -12.61
C LEU A 97 -2.54 1.22 -12.65
N ASP A 98 -3.33 1.14 -13.71
CA ASP A 98 -4.57 1.89 -13.83
C ASP A 98 -5.63 1.43 -12.82
N ALA A 99 -5.75 0.11 -12.59
CA ALA A 99 -6.63 -0.44 -11.56
C ALA A 99 -6.18 0.00 -10.16
N ALA A 100 -4.88 -0.10 -9.85
CA ALA A 100 -4.34 0.35 -8.57
C ALA A 100 -4.63 1.84 -8.32
N ARG A 101 -4.49 2.66 -9.36
CA ARG A 101 -4.85 4.09 -9.33
C ARG A 101 -6.35 4.30 -9.09
N ARG A 102 -7.25 3.49 -9.68
CA ARG A 102 -8.69 3.61 -9.40
C ARG A 102 -9.03 3.33 -7.94
N HIS A 103 -8.36 2.35 -7.31
CA HIS A 103 -8.61 1.94 -5.92
C HIS A 103 -7.77 2.68 -4.87
N GLY A 104 -7.00 3.70 -5.26
CA GLY A 104 -6.20 4.46 -4.31
C GLY A 104 -5.04 3.66 -3.71
N LEU A 105 -4.48 2.72 -4.47
CA LEU A 105 -3.35 1.90 -4.04
C LEU A 105 -2.04 2.45 -4.61
N TRP A 106 -1.03 2.55 -3.76
CA TRP A 106 0.35 2.85 -4.14
C TRP A 106 1.00 1.61 -4.73
N VAL A 107 1.89 1.76 -5.73
CA VAL A 107 2.58 0.62 -6.34
C VAL A 107 4.08 0.80 -6.22
N MET A 108 4.74 -0.16 -5.59
CA MET A 108 6.17 -0.37 -5.70
C MET A 108 6.43 -1.36 -6.84
N ALA A 109 6.79 -0.82 -8.00
CA ALA A 109 7.16 -1.62 -9.16
C ALA A 109 8.61 -2.11 -9.02
N GLY A 110 8.82 -3.42 -9.03
CA GLY A 110 10.14 -4.00 -9.23
C GLY A 110 10.60 -3.77 -10.68
N LEU A 111 11.86 -3.37 -10.88
CA LEU A 111 12.45 -3.16 -12.20
C LEU A 111 13.15 -4.42 -12.76
N SER A 112 13.02 -5.58 -12.09
CA SER A 112 13.54 -6.88 -12.53
C SER A 112 14.89 -6.82 -13.25
N ALA A 113 15.92 -6.31 -12.55
CA ALA A 113 17.29 -6.28 -13.10
C ALA A 113 17.83 -7.69 -13.44
N GLU A 114 17.24 -8.74 -12.87
CA GLU A 114 17.63 -10.14 -13.06
C GLU A 114 17.09 -10.78 -14.35
N GLN A 115 16.16 -10.14 -15.06
CA GLN A 115 15.59 -10.66 -16.33
C GLN A 115 16.34 -10.19 -17.58
N TYR A 116 17.40 -9.39 -17.42
CA TYR A 116 18.21 -8.82 -18.51
C TYR A 116 19.68 -9.26 -18.48
N ILE A 117 20.02 -10.32 -17.75
CA ILE A 117 21.35 -10.95 -17.79
C ILE A 117 21.31 -12.17 -18.71
#